data_AF-A0A3P8HLV9-F1
#
_entry.id   AF-A0A3P8HLV9-F1
#
_cell.length_a   1.000
_cell.length_b   1.000
_cell.length_c   1.000
_cell.angle_alpha   90.00
_cell.angle_beta   90.00
_cell.angle_gamma   90.00
#
_symmetry.space_group_name_H-M   'P 1'
#
loop_
_entity.id
_entity.type
_entity.pdbx_description
1 polymer ?
#
loop_
_entity_poly.entity_id
_entity_poly.type
_entity_poly.pdbx_seq_one_letter_code
_entity_poly.pdbx_strand_id
1 'polypeptide(L)'
;MFVIFLFFFSDPNAAISYAQSVISDLLCNRIDISQLVISKELTKTDEEYSGKQAHVELAAKMRKRDPGSAPNLGDRVPYVITAVGGKNTAAYAKAEDPLYVLEHNIPIDTKYYLENQLANPLLRIFEPILGEVKAKSVLLNGEHTRVKAVVHSTVGQLSAFTKVRASCIGCRTLLPADKTGEREIMLNM
;
A
#
# COMPACT_ATOMS: atom_id res chain seq x y z
N MET A 1 7.09 -17.69 1.95
CA MET A 1 7.24 -17.88 0.49
C MET A 1 8.68 -17.69 0.01
N PHE A 2 9.41 -16.63 0.41
CA PHE A 2 10.77 -16.36 -0.08
C PHE A 2 11.86 -17.39 0.33
N VAL A 3 11.78 -17.94 1.55
CA VAL A 3 12.79 -18.91 2.05
C VAL A 3 12.76 -20.22 1.28
N ILE A 4 11.59 -20.64 0.76
CA ILE A 4 11.45 -21.87 -0.03
C ILE A 4 12.12 -21.71 -1.40
N PHE A 5 12.01 -20.54 -2.03
CA PHE A 5 12.56 -20.33 -3.38
C PHE A 5 14.09 -20.27 -3.37
N LEU A 6 14.71 -19.67 -2.34
CA LEU A 6 16.16 -19.66 -2.19
C LEU A 6 16.73 -21.08 -1.98
N PHE A 7 15.99 -21.95 -1.30
CA PHE A 7 16.43 -23.30 -0.98
C PHE A 7 16.25 -24.30 -2.15
N PHE A 8 15.33 -24.02 -3.09
CA PHE A 8 14.94 -25.00 -4.11
C PHE A 8 15.57 -24.77 -5.49
N PHE A 9 15.97 -23.54 -5.86
CA PHE A 9 16.31 -23.24 -7.26
C PHE A 9 17.80 -23.09 -7.58
N SER A 10 18.70 -23.10 -6.58
CA SER A 10 20.16 -23.01 -6.76
C SER A 10 20.68 -21.88 -7.68
N ASP A 11 19.83 -20.96 -8.14
CA ASP A 11 20.18 -19.85 -9.02
C ASP A 11 19.87 -18.50 -8.34
N PRO A 12 20.91 -17.74 -7.95
CA PRO A 12 20.73 -16.43 -7.31
C PRO A 12 20.11 -15.39 -8.25
N ASN A 13 20.30 -15.50 -9.56
CA ASN A 13 19.76 -14.52 -10.53
C ASN A 13 18.25 -14.67 -10.68
N ALA A 14 17.75 -15.91 -10.74
CA ALA A 14 16.32 -16.18 -10.80
C ALA A 14 15.59 -15.63 -9.57
N ALA A 15 16.19 -15.77 -8.38
CA ALA A 15 15.64 -15.23 -7.14
C ALA A 15 15.58 -13.68 -7.14
N ILE A 16 16.59 -13.02 -7.71
CA ILE A 16 16.62 -11.56 -7.87
C ILE A 16 15.51 -11.11 -8.82
N SER A 17 15.38 -11.73 -10.00
CA SER A 17 14.34 -11.37 -10.97
C SER A 17 12.94 -11.54 -10.40
N TYR A 18 12.70 -12.60 -9.63
CA TYR A 18 11.43 -12.80 -8.93
C TYR A 18 11.18 -11.72 -7.86
N ALA A 19 12.20 -11.34 -7.09
CA ALA A 19 12.06 -10.24 -6.14
C ALA A 19 11.72 -8.91 -6.83
N GLN A 20 12.36 -8.62 -7.96
CA GLN A 20 12.09 -7.43 -8.76
C GLN A 20 10.67 -7.41 -9.32
N SER A 21 10.15 -8.55 -9.79
CA SER A 21 8.77 -8.64 -10.28
C SER A 21 7.75 -8.37 -9.18
N VAL A 22 7.94 -8.98 -8.00
CA VAL A 22 7.06 -8.74 -6.84
C VAL A 22 7.09 -7.28 -6.39
N ILE A 23 8.27 -6.65 -6.37
CA ILE A 23 8.40 -5.23 -6.04
C ILE A 23 7.68 -4.36 -7.10
N SER A 24 7.80 -4.69 -8.37
CA SER A 24 7.09 -3.99 -9.45
C SER A 24 5.57 -4.11 -9.29
N ASP A 25 5.07 -5.31 -8.95
CA ASP A 25 3.65 -5.55 -8.70
C ASP A 25 3.12 -4.76 -7.51
N LEU A 26 3.91 -4.66 -6.42
CA LEU A 26 3.59 -3.82 -5.27
C LEU A 26 3.45 -2.35 -5.68
N LEU A 27 4.42 -1.82 -6.43
CA LEU A 27 4.43 -0.40 -6.83
C LEU A 27 3.38 -0.06 -7.90
N CYS A 28 2.97 -1.05 -8.69
CA CYS A 28 1.87 -0.94 -9.64
C CYS A 28 0.48 -1.19 -9.01
N ASN A 29 0.39 -1.39 -7.69
CA ASN A 29 -0.86 -1.68 -6.97
C ASN A 29 -1.60 -2.92 -7.54
N ARG A 30 -0.85 -3.94 -7.95
CA ARG A 30 -1.37 -5.22 -8.48
C ARG A 30 -1.41 -6.34 -7.43
N ILE A 31 -1.00 -6.05 -6.20
CA ILE A 31 -1.02 -6.98 -5.08
C ILE A 31 -2.34 -6.85 -4.32
N ASP A 32 -2.90 -7.99 -3.92
CA ASP A 32 -4.12 -8.05 -3.12
C ASP A 32 -3.91 -7.47 -1.71
N ILE A 33 -4.89 -6.71 -1.21
CA ILE A 33 -4.85 -6.06 0.11
C ILE A 33 -4.65 -7.09 1.23
N SER A 34 -5.19 -8.30 1.10
CA SER A 34 -5.02 -9.39 2.07
C SER A 34 -3.56 -9.75 2.35
N GLN A 35 -2.67 -9.58 1.37
CA GLN A 35 -1.23 -9.80 1.52
C GLN A 35 -0.52 -8.66 2.26
N LEU A 36 -1.19 -7.52 2.41
CA LEU A 36 -0.66 -6.30 3.04
C LEU A 36 -1.21 -6.09 4.46
N VAL A 37 -2.14 -6.93 4.92
CA VAL A 37 -2.71 -6.86 6.27
C VAL A 37 -1.66 -7.25 7.31
N ILE A 38 -1.45 -6.35 8.27
CA ILE A 38 -0.58 -6.57 9.43
C ILE A 38 -1.50 -6.75 10.64
N SER A 39 -1.32 -7.81 11.42
CA SER A 39 -2.05 -8.03 12.67
C SER A 39 -1.15 -7.81 13.87
N LYS A 40 -1.61 -7.05 14.86
CA LYS A 40 -0.92 -6.93 16.16
C LYS A 40 -1.91 -7.08 17.30
N GLU A 41 -1.47 -7.76 18.36
CA GLU A 41 -2.28 -8.00 19.55
C GLU A 41 -2.38 -6.74 20.40
N LEU A 42 -3.60 -6.41 20.82
CA LEU A 42 -3.86 -5.28 21.70
C LEU A 42 -3.63 -5.69 23.16
N THR A 43 -2.41 -5.49 23.65
CA THR A 43 -2.00 -5.96 24.99
C THR A 43 -2.22 -4.95 26.11
N LYS A 44 -2.37 -3.65 25.81
CA LYS A 44 -2.67 -2.60 26.80
C LYS A 44 -3.61 -1.53 26.24
N THR A 45 -4.24 -0.77 27.12
CA THR A 45 -5.03 0.41 26.76
C THR A 45 -4.13 1.61 26.47
N ASP A 46 -4.68 2.60 25.74
CA ASP A 46 -3.98 3.80 25.25
C ASP A 46 -3.29 4.60 26.37
N GLU A 47 -3.76 4.47 27.62
CA GLU A 47 -3.20 5.16 28.80
C GLU A 47 -1.92 4.52 29.36
N GLU A 48 -1.64 3.25 29.05
CA GLU A 48 -0.48 2.52 29.59
C GLU A 48 0.73 2.47 28.64
N TYR A 49 0.57 2.88 27.38
CA TYR A 49 1.68 2.89 26.44
C TYR A 49 2.42 4.22 26.48
N SER A 50 3.72 4.16 26.75
CA SER A 50 4.64 5.31 26.65
C SER A 50 4.85 5.81 25.21
N GLY A 51 4.31 5.12 24.19
CA GLY A 51 4.44 5.50 22.79
C GLY A 51 3.21 5.12 21.96
N LYS A 52 2.82 6.02 21.06
CA LYS A 52 1.67 5.84 20.15
C LYS A 52 1.91 4.71 19.17
N GLN A 53 1.06 3.69 19.20
CA GLN A 53 1.15 2.53 18.31
C GLN A 53 -0.02 2.49 17.33
N ALA A 54 0.26 2.04 16.10
CA ALA A 54 -0.71 1.97 15.01
C ALA A 54 -2.01 1.24 15.35
N HIS A 55 -1.92 0.05 15.95
CA HIS A 55 -3.08 -0.78 16.30
C HIS A 55 -3.90 -0.21 17.47
N VAL A 56 -3.27 0.55 18.37
CA VAL A 56 -3.95 1.19 19.51
C VAL A 56 -4.75 2.40 19.02
N GLU A 57 -4.12 3.26 18.22
CA GLU A 57 -4.77 4.41 17.58
C GLU A 57 -5.91 3.95 16.66
N LEU A 58 -5.71 2.86 15.90
CA LEU A 58 -6.78 2.28 15.09
C LEU A 58 -7.94 1.77 15.95
N ALA A 59 -7.67 1.03 17.02
CA ALA A 59 -8.72 0.54 17.91
C ALA A 59 -9.56 1.69 18.50
N ALA A 60 -8.90 2.78 18.93
CA ALA A 60 -9.58 3.99 19.40
C ALA A 60 -10.41 4.64 18.28
N LYS A 61 -9.88 4.68 17.05
CA LYS A 61 -10.57 5.23 15.87
C LYS A 61 -11.76 4.38 15.42
N MET A 62 -11.69 3.06 15.56
CA MET A 62 -12.80 2.14 15.31
C MET A 62 -13.89 2.34 16.35
N ARG A 63 -13.54 2.41 17.65
CA ARG A 63 -14.50 2.67 18.74
C ARG A 63 -15.23 4.00 18.61
N LYS A 64 -14.58 5.04 18.07
CA LYS A 64 -15.21 6.33 17.76
C LYS A 64 -16.18 6.27 16.58
N ARG A 65 -15.96 5.37 15.62
CA ARG A 65 -16.79 5.19 14.43
C ARG A 65 -17.99 4.29 14.70
N ASP A 66 -17.74 3.11 15.27
CA ASP A 66 -18.76 2.16 15.70
C ASP A 66 -18.27 1.46 16.99
N PRO A 67 -18.90 1.73 18.14
CA PRO A 67 -18.55 1.07 19.40
C PRO A 67 -18.74 -0.45 19.37
N GLY A 68 -19.65 -0.97 18.52
CA GLY A 68 -19.99 -2.40 18.46
C GLY A 68 -18.94 -3.26 17.74
N SER A 69 -18.16 -2.67 16.84
CA SER A 69 -17.15 -3.38 16.03
C SER A 69 -15.73 -3.20 16.54
N ALA A 70 -15.55 -2.52 17.69
CA ALA A 70 -14.24 -2.20 18.22
C ALA A 70 -13.57 -3.43 18.88
N PRO A 71 -12.26 -3.65 18.68
CA PRO A 71 -11.53 -4.76 19.29
C PRO A 71 -11.38 -4.57 20.80
N ASN A 72 -11.37 -5.69 21.54
CA ASN A 72 -11.17 -5.74 22.98
C ASN A 72 -9.70 -6.03 23.33
N LEU A 73 -9.38 -5.88 24.62
CA LEU A 73 -8.05 -6.23 25.14
C LEU A 73 -7.81 -7.73 24.94
N GLY A 74 -6.66 -8.08 24.36
CA GLY A 74 -6.31 -9.46 23.98
C GLY A 74 -6.68 -9.85 22.54
N ASP A 75 -7.46 -9.03 21.83
CA ASP A 75 -7.78 -9.29 20.43
C ASP A 75 -6.63 -8.89 19.51
N ARG A 76 -6.53 -9.58 18.36
CA ARG A 76 -5.62 -9.19 17.27
C ARG A 76 -6.32 -8.18 16.38
N VAL A 77 -5.73 -6.99 16.28
CA VAL A 77 -6.24 -5.91 15.43
C VAL A 77 -5.56 -5.98 14.06
N PRO A 78 -6.29 -6.30 12.97
CA PRO A 78 -5.78 -6.21 11.61
C PRO A 78 -5.75 -4.76 11.14
N TYR A 79 -4.69 -4.35 10.47
CA TYR A 79 -4.58 -3.02 9.89
C TYR A 79 -3.72 -3.02 8.63
N VAL A 80 -3.93 -2.01 7.79
CA VAL A 80 -3.08 -1.69 6.64
C VAL A 80 -2.58 -0.26 6.76
N ILE A 81 -1.41 0.03 6.17
CA ILE A 81 -0.85 1.38 6.16
C ILE A 81 -1.26 2.09 4.87
N THR A 82 -2.04 3.14 5.04
CA THR A 82 -2.56 3.95 3.92
C THR A 82 -1.61 5.09 3.56
N ALA A 83 -1.67 5.53 2.31
CA ALA A 83 -0.94 6.70 1.83
C ALA A 83 -1.60 8.03 2.21
N VAL A 84 -2.55 8.02 3.16
CA VAL A 84 -3.27 9.22 3.60
C VAL A 84 -2.35 10.08 4.47
N GLY A 85 -2.29 11.37 4.16
CA GLY A 85 -1.45 12.33 4.85
C GLY A 85 -0.14 12.68 4.12
N GLY A 86 0.62 13.62 4.67
CA GLY A 86 1.87 14.07 4.08
C GLY A 86 3.00 13.06 4.25
N LYS A 87 4.14 13.31 3.59
CA LYS A 87 5.35 12.47 3.71
C LYS A 87 5.86 12.32 5.16
N ASN A 88 5.56 13.29 6.03
CA ASN A 88 5.98 13.32 7.43
C ASN A 88 4.89 12.87 8.42
N THR A 89 3.74 12.40 7.93
CA THR A 89 2.70 11.85 8.82
C THR A 89 3.20 10.52 9.39
N ALA A 90 3.16 10.41 10.72
CA ALA A 90 3.63 9.22 11.41
C ALA A 90 2.84 7.97 11.00
N ALA A 91 3.53 6.83 10.92
CA ALA A 91 2.94 5.56 10.48
C ALA A 91 1.75 5.11 11.33
N TYR A 92 1.72 5.45 12.63
CA TYR A 92 0.59 5.13 13.50
C TYR A 92 -0.71 5.83 13.09
N ALA A 93 -0.64 7.03 12.52
CA ALA A 93 -1.81 7.80 12.09
C ALA A 93 -2.32 7.38 10.70
N LYS A 94 -1.48 6.67 9.94
CA LYS A 94 -1.79 6.13 8.60
C LYS A 94 -2.45 4.76 8.64
N ALA A 95 -2.48 4.13 9.80
CA ALA A 95 -3.07 2.81 9.98
C ALA A 95 -4.60 2.89 9.86
N GLU A 96 -5.15 1.98 9.08
CA GLU A 96 -6.59 1.90 8.82
C GLU A 96 -7.04 0.44 8.77
N ASP A 97 -8.32 0.23 9.05
CA ASP A 97 -8.97 -1.07 8.95
C ASP A 97 -9.06 -1.51 7.47
N PRO A 98 -8.66 -2.74 7.11
CA PRO A 98 -8.70 -3.22 5.73
C PRO A 98 -10.09 -3.14 5.10
N LEU A 99 -11.16 -3.38 5.87
CA LEU A 99 -12.53 -3.31 5.36
C LEU A 99 -12.89 -1.86 5.00
N TYR A 100 -12.61 -0.91 5.90
CA TYR A 100 -12.81 0.51 5.63
C TYR A 100 -12.03 1.00 4.41
N VAL A 101 -10.78 0.54 4.23
CA VAL A 101 -9.95 0.88 3.06
C VAL A 101 -10.57 0.38 1.77
N LEU A 102 -11.14 -0.82 1.77
CA LEU A 102 -11.80 -1.40 0.61
C LEU A 102 -13.07 -0.64 0.23
N GLU A 103 -13.94 -0.36 1.20
CA GLU A 103 -15.19 0.39 0.98
C GLU A 103 -14.93 1.80 0.43
N HIS A 104 -13.88 2.45 0.93
CA HIS A 104 -13.57 3.84 0.62
C HIS A 104 -12.46 4.02 -0.42
N ASN A 105 -11.98 2.94 -1.04
CA ASN A 105 -10.92 2.96 -2.05
C ASN A 105 -9.71 3.82 -1.64
N ILE A 106 -9.23 3.63 -0.41
CA ILE A 106 -8.14 4.44 0.14
C ILE A 106 -6.80 3.90 -0.41
N PRO A 107 -5.93 4.77 -0.96
CA PRO A 107 -4.66 4.33 -1.51
C PRO A 107 -3.74 3.80 -0.41
N ILE A 108 -3.04 2.71 -0.72
CA ILE A 108 -2.07 2.06 0.18
C ILE A 108 -0.68 2.73 0.05
N ASP A 109 0.06 2.82 1.15
CA ASP A 109 1.43 3.35 1.15
C ASP A 109 2.42 2.27 0.67
N THR A 110 2.49 2.04 -0.64
CA THR A 110 3.39 1.05 -1.24
C THR A 110 4.87 1.28 -0.88
N LYS A 111 5.25 2.53 -0.60
CA LYS A 111 6.62 2.88 -0.19
C LYS A 111 6.93 2.35 1.21
N TYR A 112 5.98 2.49 2.14
CA TYR A 112 6.11 1.94 3.48
C TYR A 112 6.33 0.41 3.45
N TYR A 113 5.53 -0.32 2.66
CA TYR A 113 5.70 -1.76 2.54
C TYR A 113 7.04 -2.15 1.91
N LEU A 114 7.51 -1.40 0.91
CA LEU A 114 8.82 -1.64 0.29
C LEU A 114 9.96 -1.44 1.30
N GLU A 115 10.01 -0.29 1.99
CA GLU A 115 11.13 0.09 2.85
C GLU A 115 11.11 -0.60 4.22
N ASN A 116 9.93 -0.72 4.85
CA ASN A 116 9.82 -1.23 6.21
C ASN A 116 9.60 -2.75 6.28
N GLN A 117 8.90 -3.34 5.29
CA GLN A 117 8.52 -4.76 5.33
C GLN A 117 9.38 -5.62 4.40
N LEU A 118 9.64 -5.18 3.17
CA LEU A 118 10.37 -6.00 2.19
C LEU A 118 11.89 -5.78 2.23
N ALA A 119 12.36 -4.55 2.36
CA ALA A 119 13.80 -4.25 2.26
C ALA A 119 14.63 -4.99 3.32
N ASN A 120 14.24 -4.94 4.60
CA ASN A 120 15.03 -5.54 5.67
C ASN A 120 15.17 -7.07 5.54
N PRO A 121 14.09 -7.85 5.30
CA PRO A 121 14.21 -9.29 5.06
C PRO A 121 14.98 -9.63 3.79
N LEU A 122 14.77 -8.89 2.69
CA LEU A 122 15.46 -9.15 1.43
C LEU A 122 16.97 -8.92 1.57
N LEU A 123 17.37 -7.81 2.19
CA LEU A 123 18.79 -7.53 2.42
C LEU A 123 19.43 -8.62 3.28
N ARG A 124 18.77 -9.06 4.37
CA ARG A 124 19.30 -10.13 5.23
C ARG A 124 19.53 -11.46 4.48
N ILE A 125 18.75 -11.75 3.45
CA ILE A 125 18.87 -12.97 2.64
C ILE A 125 19.96 -12.83 1.57
N PHE A 126 20.02 -11.68 0.88
CA PHE A 126 20.92 -11.47 -0.26
C PHE A 126 22.29 -10.91 0.11
N GLU A 127 22.45 -10.32 1.30
CA GLU A 127 23.70 -9.75 1.79
C GLU A 127 24.85 -10.77 1.82
N PRO A 128 24.69 -12.01 2.33
CA PRO A 128 25.76 -13.01 2.31
C PRO A 128 26.17 -13.48 0.89
N ILE A 129 25.32 -13.27 -0.12
CA ILE A 129 25.50 -13.78 -1.48
C ILE A 129 26.14 -12.72 -2.38
N LEU A 130 25.64 -11.48 -2.32
CA LEU A 130 25.99 -10.39 -3.25
C LEU A 130 26.80 -9.26 -2.59
N GLY A 131 26.79 -9.20 -1.25
CA GLY A 131 27.28 -8.05 -0.47
C GLY A 131 26.23 -6.94 -0.33
N GLU A 132 26.32 -6.18 0.76
CA GLU A 132 25.31 -5.20 1.18
C GLU A 132 25.02 -4.12 0.12
N VAL A 133 26.07 -3.56 -0.49
CA VAL A 133 25.94 -2.44 -1.45
C VAL A 133 25.26 -2.89 -2.75
N LYS A 134 25.61 -4.07 -3.26
CA LYS A 134 25.02 -4.61 -4.49
C LYS A 134 23.59 -5.07 -4.27
N ALA A 135 23.29 -5.68 -3.12
CA ALA A 135 21.93 -6.08 -2.78
C ALA A 135 20.98 -4.87 -2.73
N LYS A 136 21.38 -3.77 -2.07
CA LYS A 136 20.59 -2.54 -2.01
C LYS A 136 20.35 -1.93 -3.38
N SER A 137 21.39 -1.81 -4.21
CA SER A 137 21.25 -1.17 -5.53
C SER A 137 20.37 -1.99 -6.48
N VAL A 138 20.61 -3.31 -6.55
CA VAL A 138 19.90 -4.21 -7.48
C VAL A 138 18.43 -4.42 -7.10
N LEU A 139 18.12 -4.47 -5.79
CA LEU A 139 16.77 -4.77 -5.33
C LEU A 139 15.91 -3.53 -5.10
N LEU A 140 16.49 -2.42 -4.62
CA LEU A 140 15.69 -1.25 -4.21
C LEU A 140 15.78 -0.08 -5.21
N ASN A 141 16.88 0.03 -5.96
CA ASN A 141 17.16 1.18 -6.84
C ASN A 141 17.28 0.80 -8.32
N GLY A 142 16.40 -0.09 -8.80
CA GLY A 142 16.40 -0.57 -10.19
C GLY A 142 15.33 0.08 -11.07
N GLU A 143 15.24 -0.42 -12.31
CA GLU A 143 14.21 0.01 -13.27
C GLU A 143 12.80 -0.40 -12.83
N HIS A 144 12.68 -1.55 -12.15
CA HIS A 144 11.44 -2.10 -11.61
C HIS A 144 10.77 -1.21 -10.55
N THR A 145 11.51 -0.26 -9.94
CA THR A 145 10.96 0.70 -8.96
C THR A 145 10.57 2.05 -9.56
N ARG A 146 10.82 2.29 -10.85
CA ARG A 146 10.51 3.58 -11.52
C ARG A 146 9.06 3.72 -11.93
N VAL A 147 8.35 2.60 -12.12
CA VAL A 147 6.93 2.61 -12.50
C VAL A 147 6.10 2.59 -11.23
N LYS A 148 5.36 3.69 -11.00
CA LYS A 148 4.44 3.80 -9.87
C LYS A 148 3.03 4.08 -10.37
N ALA A 149 2.09 3.21 -10.03
CA ALA A 149 0.67 3.51 -10.17
C ALA A 149 0.28 4.50 -9.06
N VAL A 150 -0.24 5.66 -9.44
CA VAL A 150 -0.75 6.65 -8.49
C VAL A 150 -2.27 6.50 -8.45
N VAL A 151 -2.77 5.90 -7.37
CA VAL A 151 -4.21 5.84 -7.08
C VAL A 151 -4.58 7.07 -6.26
N HIS A 152 -5.62 7.78 -6.68
CA HIS A 152 -6.17 8.92 -5.95
C HIS A 152 -7.30 8.45 -5.04
N SER A 153 -7.33 8.93 -3.79
CA SER A 153 -8.42 8.60 -2.87
C SER A 153 -9.73 9.25 -3.31
N THR A 154 -10.84 8.56 -3.13
CA THR A 154 -12.19 9.14 -3.25
C THR A 154 -12.53 9.99 -2.03
N VAL A 155 -11.92 9.70 -0.89
CA VAL A 155 -12.13 10.42 0.38
C VAL A 155 -11.23 11.64 0.46
N GLY A 156 -11.81 12.83 0.28
CA GLY A 156 -11.13 14.11 0.49
C GLY A 156 -12.03 15.29 0.12
N GLN A 157 -11.97 16.39 0.87
CA GLN A 157 -12.76 17.59 0.53
C GLN A 157 -12.40 18.15 -0.86
N LEU A 158 -11.16 17.89 -1.32
CA LEU A 158 -10.67 18.30 -2.64
C LEU A 158 -11.01 17.30 -3.75
N SER A 159 -11.32 16.03 -3.44
CA SER A 159 -11.68 15.05 -4.48
C SER A 159 -13.02 15.39 -5.11
N ALA A 160 -13.94 15.99 -4.34
CA ALA A 160 -15.26 16.47 -4.82
C ALA A 160 -15.16 17.52 -5.94
N PHE A 161 -14.06 18.27 -6.03
CA PHE A 161 -13.83 19.30 -7.05
C PHE A 161 -12.91 18.84 -8.18
N THR A 162 -12.44 17.59 -8.15
CA THR A 162 -11.51 17.04 -9.15
C THR A 162 -12.27 16.60 -10.39
N LYS A 163 -11.98 17.21 -11.55
CA LYS A 163 -12.56 16.81 -12.85
C LYS A 163 -11.63 15.83 -13.57
N VAL A 164 -12.13 14.63 -13.86
CA VAL A 164 -11.41 13.64 -14.68
C VAL A 164 -11.38 14.12 -16.13
N ARG A 165 -10.20 14.14 -16.75
CA ARG A 165 -10.01 14.45 -18.18
C ARG A 165 -9.34 13.28 -18.89
N ALA A 166 -9.81 12.97 -20.09
CA ALA A 166 -9.18 11.96 -20.93
C ALA A 166 -7.78 12.43 -21.38
N SER A 167 -6.86 11.48 -21.52
CA SER A 167 -5.50 11.72 -22.01
C SER A 167 -5.14 10.72 -23.09
N CYS A 168 -4.26 11.11 -24.01
CA CYS A 168 -3.76 10.20 -25.05
C CYS A 168 -2.97 9.05 -24.43
N ILE A 169 -3.26 7.81 -24.85
CA ILE A 169 -2.61 6.59 -24.33
C ILE A 169 -1.10 6.59 -24.61
N GLY A 170 -0.66 7.14 -25.76
CA GLY A 170 0.76 7.14 -26.17
C GLY A 170 1.58 8.26 -25.53
N CYS A 171 1.14 9.51 -25.65
CA CYS A 171 1.92 10.69 -25.23
C CYS A 171 1.46 11.34 -23.92
N ARG A 172 0.38 10.82 -23.29
CA ARG A 172 -0.24 11.37 -22.06
C ARG A 172 -0.69 12.83 -22.16
N THR A 173 -0.77 13.40 -23.37
CA THR A 173 -1.31 14.73 -23.60
C THR A 173 -2.80 14.77 -23.25
N LEU A 174 -3.24 15.79 -22.51
CA LEU A 174 -4.64 15.99 -22.16
C LEU A 174 -5.47 16.27 -23.41
N LEU A 175 -6.59 15.56 -23.56
CA LEU A 175 -7.54 15.83 -24.63
C LEU A 175 -8.34 17.10 -24.29
N PRO A 176 -8.75 17.88 -25.31
CA PRO A 176 -9.64 19.02 -25.11
C PRO A 176 -10.93 18.57 -24.40
N ALA A 177 -11.46 19.41 -23.52
CA ALA A 177 -12.70 19.07 -22.82
C ALA A 177 -13.89 19.15 -23.79
N ASP A 178 -14.57 18.01 -23.97
CA ASP A 178 -15.82 17.96 -24.74
C ASP A 178 -16.86 18.90 -24.12
N LYS A 179 -17.33 19.85 -24.93
CA LYS A 179 -18.50 20.68 -24.63
C LYS A 179 -19.75 19.96 -25.17
N THR A 180 -20.15 18.86 -24.57
CA THR A 180 -21.42 18.20 -24.92
C THR A 180 -22.08 17.63 -23.67
N GLY A 181 -22.86 18.48 -22.99
CA GLY A 181 -24.15 18.03 -22.49
C GLY A 181 -25.09 17.81 -23.68
N GLU A 182 -26.07 16.92 -23.51
CA GLU A 182 -27.15 16.61 -24.46
C GLU A 182 -26.77 15.78 -25.70
N ARG A 183 -26.68 14.45 -25.50
CA ARG A 183 -27.26 13.49 -26.46
C ARG A 183 -28.06 12.45 -25.68
N GLU A 184 -29.30 12.82 -25.43
CA GLU A 184 -30.40 11.91 -25.14
C GLU A 184 -30.56 10.91 -26.32
N ILE A 185 -30.84 9.64 -25.97
CA ILE A 185 -31.53 8.60 -26.76
C ILE A 185 -31.09 8.32 -28.22
N MET A 186 -30.44 7.17 -28.43
CA MET A 186 -30.84 6.16 -29.44
C MET A 186 -30.13 4.82 -29.18
N LEU A 187 -30.71 4.01 -28.31
CA LEU A 187 -30.60 2.55 -28.36
C LEU A 187 -31.99 2.00 -28.00
N ASN A 188 -32.89 2.04 -28.98
CA ASN A 188 -33.97 1.09 -29.11
C ASN A 188 -33.80 0.45 -30.50
N MET A 189 -33.12 -0.69 -30.54
CA MET A 189 -33.55 -1.90 -31.26
C MET A 189 -32.80 -3.10 -30.73
#